data_AF-A0A2G2AV58-F1
#
_entry.id   AF-A0A2G2AV58-F1
#
_cell.length_a   1.000
_cell.length_b   1.000
_cell.length_c   1.000
_cell.angle_alpha   90.00
_cell.angle_beta   90.00
_cell.angle_gamma   90.00
#
_symmetry.space_group_name_H-M   'P 1'
#
loop_
_entity.id
_entity.type
_entity.pdbx_description
1 polymer ?
#
loop_
_entity_poly.entity_id
_entity_poly.type
_entity_poly.pdbx_seq_one_letter_code
_entity_poly.pdbx_strand_id
1 'polypeptide(L)'
;MKYLFIILVFSIGLFAKTLTSNDVYSLSVLIKEQLHYLLKHYDIEYKHTLVKEQDRILVTKLKPRHTWQKTYEILAKINIQRDLYNLPRIQSVGIEASLSLDSAMVYEMNLRILAELKILQVRSNIKMPQFKKQEFRNKILLDNYNVLVGISAAFDDLNRHPFTPDDVFAEIMRIYDDITIILNYLHIRDYTIPNNILLNATPQDVFQISFQILEKIAKIQASVGIENVDFSEFKKEIIRPSEVYTSTGLIIAELQTIKAFMGLSKSITPPAMAYKGKKPKNSEQLMRWNLKRLELIERLYKREN
;
A
#
# COMPACT_ATOMS: atom_id res chain seq x y z
N MET A 1 54.91 12.38 38.11
CA MET A 1 54.78 11.62 36.83
C MET A 1 54.22 10.25 37.15
N LYS A 2 53.33 9.70 36.30
CA LYS A 2 52.60 8.41 36.42
C LYS A 2 51.15 8.60 36.92
N TYR A 3 50.07 8.32 36.20
CA TYR A 3 49.80 7.89 34.83
C TYR A 3 48.46 8.52 34.44
N LEU A 4 48.43 9.36 33.41
CA LEU A 4 47.19 9.86 32.81
C LEU A 4 46.70 8.75 31.85
N PHE A 5 45.81 7.88 32.34
CA PHE A 5 45.23 6.81 31.54
C PHE A 5 44.20 7.43 30.58
N ILE A 6 44.66 7.80 29.37
CA ILE A 6 43.80 8.25 28.28
C ILE A 6 42.99 7.02 27.84
N ILE A 7 41.76 6.89 28.33
CA ILE A 7 40.77 5.97 27.75
C ILE A 7 40.37 6.58 26.41
N LEU A 8 41.12 6.24 25.37
CA LEU A 8 40.75 6.45 23.99
C LEU A 8 39.61 5.45 23.71
N VAL A 9 38.39 5.83 24.09
CA VAL A 9 37.18 5.10 23.68
C VAL A 9 37.16 5.17 22.17
N PHE A 10 37.65 4.12 21.53
CA PHE A 10 37.41 3.85 20.12
C PHE A 10 35.90 3.73 19.98
N SER A 11 35.23 4.86 19.73
CA SER A 11 33.90 4.92 19.16
C SER A 11 34.04 4.40 17.73
N ILE A 12 34.15 3.07 17.61
CA ILE A 12 33.89 2.35 16.38
C ILE A 12 32.46 2.74 16.03
N GLY A 13 32.31 3.70 15.13
CA GLY A 13 31.01 4.14 14.66
C GLY A 13 30.30 2.92 14.09
N LEU A 14 29.34 2.38 14.83
CA LEU A 14 28.42 1.38 14.34
C LEU A 14 27.51 2.07 13.34
N PHE A 15 27.98 2.18 12.09
CA PHE A 15 27.14 2.65 11.00
C PHE A 15 26.09 1.57 10.75
N ALA A 16 24.84 1.88 11.07
CA ALA A 16 23.71 1.05 10.69
C ALA A 16 23.75 0.87 9.17
N LYS A 17 23.67 -0.39 8.71
CA LYS A 17 23.63 -0.70 7.28
C LYS A 17 22.42 0.00 6.64
N THR A 18 22.67 0.92 5.72
CA THR A 18 21.61 1.54 4.92
C THR A 18 20.91 0.47 4.08
N LEU A 19 19.59 0.32 4.28
CA LEU A 19 18.78 -0.62 3.52
C LEU A 19 18.45 -0.06 2.14
N THR A 20 18.69 -0.86 1.11
CA THR A 20 18.54 -0.44 -0.29
C THR A 20 17.38 -1.16 -0.98
N SER A 21 17.03 -0.71 -2.19
CA SER A 21 16.08 -1.42 -3.06
C SER A 21 16.48 -2.88 -3.33
N ASN A 22 17.78 -3.21 -3.33
CA ASN A 22 18.27 -4.58 -3.45
C ASN A 22 17.88 -5.44 -2.24
N ASP A 23 17.98 -4.89 -1.03
CA ASP A 23 17.61 -5.59 0.20
C ASP A 23 16.11 -5.87 0.25
N VAL A 24 15.29 -4.90 -0.16
CA VAL A 24 13.83 -5.04 -0.30
C VAL A 24 13.48 -6.11 -1.33
N TYR A 25 14.14 -6.10 -2.49
CA TYR A 25 13.91 -7.08 -3.56
C TYR A 25 14.23 -8.49 -3.09
N SER A 26 15.36 -8.64 -2.41
CA SER A 26 15.82 -9.92 -1.84
C SER A 26 14.79 -10.52 -0.88
N LEU A 27 14.18 -9.71 0.00
CA LEU A 27 13.10 -10.19 0.87
C LEU A 27 11.81 -10.48 0.10
N SER A 28 11.48 -9.68 -0.91
CA SER A 28 10.28 -9.90 -1.73
C SER A 28 10.37 -11.22 -2.48
N VAL A 29 11.53 -11.54 -3.07
CA VAL A 29 11.76 -12.86 -3.70
C VAL A 29 11.63 -13.99 -2.69
N LEU A 30 12.18 -13.83 -1.48
CA LEU A 30 12.01 -14.82 -0.42
C LEU A 30 10.53 -15.04 -0.08
N ILE A 31 9.73 -13.98 0.12
CA ILE A 31 8.27 -14.08 0.36
C ILE A 31 7.60 -14.87 -0.77
N LYS A 32 7.93 -14.54 -2.02
CA LYS A 32 7.39 -15.20 -3.20
C LYS A 32 7.70 -16.70 -3.22
N GLU A 33 8.92 -17.10 -2.89
CA GLU A 33 9.32 -18.52 -2.82
C GLU A 33 8.53 -19.28 -1.73
N GLN A 34 8.36 -18.68 -0.54
CA GLN A 34 7.56 -19.29 0.53
C GLN A 34 6.10 -19.45 0.12
N LEU A 35 5.53 -18.42 -0.52
CA LEU A 35 4.14 -18.43 -0.95
C LEU A 35 3.91 -19.45 -2.08
N HIS A 36 4.86 -19.57 -3.01
CA HIS A 36 4.80 -20.60 -4.05
C HIS A 36 4.81 -22.02 -3.44
N TYR A 37 5.64 -22.25 -2.41
CA TYR A 37 5.61 -23.51 -1.68
C TYR A 37 4.27 -23.77 -1.01
N LEU A 38 3.67 -22.76 -0.36
CA LEU A 38 2.35 -22.88 0.25
C LEU A 38 1.27 -23.22 -0.78
N LEU A 39 1.25 -22.53 -1.92
CA LEU A 39 0.30 -22.83 -3.01
C LEU A 39 0.43 -24.28 -3.49
N LYS A 40 1.68 -24.75 -3.70
CA LYS A 40 1.94 -26.15 -4.05
C LYS A 40 1.48 -27.12 -2.97
N HIS A 41 1.67 -26.80 -1.70
CA HIS A 41 1.24 -27.64 -0.58
C HIS A 41 -0.29 -27.84 -0.55
N TYR A 42 -1.05 -26.84 -1.00
CA TYR A 42 -2.51 -26.89 -1.09
C TYR A 42 -3.04 -27.36 -2.47
N ASP A 43 -2.16 -27.87 -3.34
CA ASP A 43 -2.48 -28.27 -4.72
C ASP A 43 -3.17 -27.17 -5.54
N ILE A 44 -2.83 -25.91 -5.26
CA ILE A 44 -3.35 -24.75 -5.99
C ILE A 44 -2.46 -24.51 -7.20
N GLU A 45 -3.01 -24.71 -8.40
CA GLU A 45 -2.31 -24.45 -9.65
C GLU A 45 -2.06 -22.94 -9.80
N TYR A 46 -0.82 -22.52 -9.56
CA TYR A 46 -0.40 -21.13 -9.73
C TYR A 46 0.29 -20.96 -11.08
N LYS A 47 -0.45 -20.47 -12.08
CA LYS A 47 0.03 -20.32 -13.48
C LYS A 47 0.99 -19.17 -13.70
N HIS A 48 1.29 -18.36 -12.69
CA HIS A 48 2.22 -17.26 -12.83
C HIS A 48 3.66 -17.79 -12.84
N THR A 49 4.16 -18.07 -14.05
CA THR A 49 5.59 -18.14 -14.30
C THR A 49 6.23 -16.90 -13.71
N LEU A 50 7.39 -17.08 -13.06
CA LEU A 50 8.24 -15.98 -12.56
C LEU A 50 8.12 -14.81 -13.52
N VAL A 51 7.50 -13.69 -13.10
CA VAL A 51 7.32 -12.45 -13.88
C VAL A 51 8.55 -12.34 -14.77
N LYS A 52 8.41 -12.70 -16.05
CA LYS A 52 9.56 -12.66 -16.94
C LYS A 52 9.90 -11.18 -17.04
N GLU A 53 11.14 -10.84 -17.29
CA GLU A 53 11.54 -9.42 -17.35
C GLU A 53 10.77 -8.63 -18.44
N GLN A 54 10.18 -9.36 -19.40
CA GLN A 54 9.27 -8.92 -20.45
C GLN A 54 7.81 -8.71 -19.96
N ASP A 55 7.44 -9.22 -18.79
CA ASP A 55 6.17 -9.00 -18.10
C ASP A 55 6.26 -7.81 -17.11
N ARG A 56 7.21 -6.87 -17.30
CA ARG A 56 7.21 -5.61 -16.53
C ARG A 56 5.91 -4.87 -16.85
N ILE A 57 4.90 -5.09 -16.00
CA ILE A 57 3.52 -4.63 -16.19
C ILE A 57 3.42 -3.10 -16.21
N LEU A 58 4.38 -2.39 -15.60
CA LEU A 58 4.29 -0.96 -15.35
C LEU A 58 5.61 -0.28 -15.70
N VAL A 59 5.54 0.83 -16.46
CA VAL A 59 6.70 1.70 -16.77
C VAL A 59 6.45 3.08 -16.17
N THR A 60 6.51 3.18 -14.84
CA THR A 60 6.29 4.45 -14.12
C THR A 60 7.27 4.66 -12.97
N LYS A 61 7.50 5.94 -12.61
CA LYS A 61 8.44 6.37 -11.56
C LYS A 61 7.80 6.27 -10.18
N LEU A 62 7.63 5.05 -9.69
CA LEU A 62 7.11 4.81 -8.35
C LEU A 62 8.08 5.25 -7.25
N LYS A 63 7.52 5.85 -6.21
CA LYS A 63 8.20 6.23 -4.95
C LYS A 63 7.96 5.18 -3.84
N PRO A 64 8.81 5.10 -2.79
CA PRO A 64 8.73 4.03 -1.78
C PRO A 64 7.37 3.89 -1.09
N ARG A 65 6.64 4.99 -0.90
CA ARG A 65 5.28 5.00 -0.35
C ARG A 65 4.27 4.13 -1.12
N HIS A 66 4.41 4.02 -2.45
CA HIS A 66 3.54 3.15 -3.25
C HIS A 66 3.85 1.68 -3.00
N THR A 67 5.14 1.34 -2.96
CA THR A 67 5.62 0.00 -2.63
C THR A 67 5.20 -0.38 -1.20
N TRP A 68 5.28 0.56 -0.26
CA TRP A 68 4.77 0.37 1.11
C TRP A 68 3.27 0.07 1.12
N GLN A 69 2.43 0.83 0.38
CA GLN A 69 0.99 0.53 0.31
C GLN A 69 0.71 -0.84 -0.31
N LYS A 70 1.54 -1.31 -1.26
CA LYS A 70 1.43 -2.68 -1.77
C LYS A 70 1.77 -3.74 -0.71
N THR A 71 2.70 -3.46 0.22
CA THR A 71 2.92 -4.35 1.39
C THR A 71 1.74 -4.34 2.36
N TYR A 72 1.07 -3.19 2.54
CA TYR A 72 -0.16 -3.10 3.33
C TYR A 72 -1.28 -3.96 2.74
N GLU A 73 -1.47 -3.89 1.41
CA GLU A 73 -2.42 -4.74 0.68
C GLU A 73 -2.17 -6.23 0.93
N ILE A 74 -0.90 -6.67 0.91
CA ILE A 74 -0.54 -8.07 1.21
C ILE A 74 -0.90 -8.44 2.66
N LEU A 75 -0.66 -7.55 3.63
CA LEU A 75 -1.07 -7.80 5.02
C LEU A 75 -2.59 -7.87 5.19
N ALA A 76 -3.35 -7.08 4.43
CA ALA A 76 -4.80 -7.19 4.40
C ALA A 76 -5.25 -8.57 3.86
N LYS A 77 -4.60 -9.09 2.82
CA LYS A 77 -4.85 -10.45 2.33
C LYS A 77 -4.42 -11.54 3.29
N ILE A 78 -3.36 -11.33 4.06
CA ILE A 78 -2.99 -12.23 5.16
C ILE A 78 -4.11 -12.26 6.22
N ASN A 79 -4.74 -11.14 6.52
CA ASN A 79 -5.88 -11.14 7.46
C ASN A 79 -7.08 -11.95 6.95
N ILE A 80 -7.34 -11.96 5.64
CA ILE A 80 -8.34 -12.85 5.04
C ILE A 80 -7.96 -14.32 5.31
N GLN A 81 -6.71 -14.68 5.07
CA GLN A 81 -6.22 -16.03 5.38
C GLN A 81 -6.36 -16.36 6.87
N ARG A 82 -6.04 -15.41 7.76
CA ARG A 82 -6.17 -15.60 9.21
C ARG A 82 -7.61 -15.89 9.61
N ASP A 83 -8.59 -15.19 9.03
CA ASP A 83 -10.00 -15.45 9.29
C ASP A 83 -10.40 -16.87 8.85
N LEU A 84 -9.91 -17.36 7.71
CA LEU A 84 -10.18 -18.73 7.23
C LEU A 84 -9.70 -19.81 8.19
N TYR A 85 -8.64 -19.55 8.96
CA TYR A 85 -8.11 -20.45 9.99
C TYR A 85 -8.52 -20.08 11.42
N ASN A 86 -9.53 -19.21 11.60
CA ASN A 86 -9.99 -18.73 12.91
C ASN A 86 -8.86 -18.13 13.78
N LEU A 87 -7.90 -17.46 13.15
CA LEU A 87 -6.82 -16.75 13.83
C LEU A 87 -7.24 -15.30 14.09
N PRO A 88 -6.86 -14.69 15.22
CA PRO A 88 -7.11 -13.28 15.46
C PRO A 88 -6.49 -12.42 14.36
N ARG A 89 -7.20 -11.42 13.83
CA ARG A 89 -6.62 -10.50 12.84
C ARG A 89 -5.43 -9.73 13.43
N ILE A 90 -4.45 -9.45 12.58
CA ILE A 90 -3.37 -8.51 12.91
C ILE A 90 -3.78 -7.10 12.53
N GLN A 91 -3.47 -6.14 13.40
CA GLN A 91 -3.63 -4.73 13.05
C GLN A 91 -2.54 -4.36 12.05
N SER A 92 -2.95 -3.96 10.84
CA SER A 92 -2.02 -3.39 9.87
C SER A 92 -1.39 -2.12 10.45
N VAL A 93 -0.09 -1.93 10.25
CA VAL A 93 0.62 -0.74 10.74
C VAL A 93 0.20 0.44 9.88
N GLY A 94 -0.21 1.54 10.51
CA GLY A 94 -0.34 2.83 9.84
C GLY A 94 1.03 3.51 9.70
N ILE A 95 1.17 4.43 8.77
CA ILE A 95 2.37 5.26 8.66
C ILE A 95 2.05 6.71 8.99
N GLU A 96 3.02 7.36 9.62
CA GLU A 96 3.09 8.81 9.70
C GLU A 96 3.25 9.40 8.30
N ALA A 97 2.71 10.60 8.12
CA ALA A 97 2.78 11.28 6.83
C ALA A 97 4.22 11.75 6.58
N SER A 98 4.79 11.37 5.43
CA SER A 98 6.15 11.76 5.02
C SER A 98 6.19 12.18 3.55
N LEU A 99 6.98 13.22 3.25
CA LEU A 99 7.28 13.66 1.88
C LEU A 99 8.13 12.62 1.13
N SER A 100 9.06 11.98 1.84
CA SER A 100 9.99 11.00 1.30
C SER A 100 10.07 9.80 2.25
N LEU A 101 9.22 8.80 2.00
CA LEU A 101 9.26 7.54 2.76
C LEU A 101 10.56 6.79 2.46
N ASP A 102 11.26 6.32 3.50
CA ASP A 102 12.46 5.51 3.35
C ASP A 102 12.11 4.09 2.83
N SER A 103 12.98 3.52 2.00
CA SER A 103 12.91 2.12 1.58
C SER A 103 13.08 1.14 2.75
N ALA A 104 13.71 1.56 3.86
CA ALA A 104 13.77 0.81 5.11
C ALA A 104 12.37 0.42 5.62
N MET A 105 11.38 1.32 5.49
CA MET A 105 10.00 1.03 5.90
C MET A 105 9.38 -0.10 5.05
N VAL A 106 9.69 -0.16 3.76
CA VAL A 106 9.24 -1.24 2.88
C VAL A 106 9.92 -2.57 3.26
N TYR A 107 11.21 -2.52 3.59
CA TYR A 107 11.97 -3.67 4.06
C TYR A 107 11.38 -4.26 5.35
N GLU A 108 11.06 -3.42 6.33
CA GLU A 108 10.45 -3.82 7.60
C GLU A 108 9.07 -4.46 7.40
N MET A 109 8.26 -3.92 6.49
CA MET A 109 6.96 -4.52 6.15
C MET A 109 7.12 -5.90 5.50
N ASN A 110 8.14 -6.09 4.66
CA ASN A 110 8.45 -7.41 4.11
C ASN A 110 8.89 -8.41 5.19
N LEU A 111 9.68 -7.98 6.19
CA LEU A 111 10.00 -8.81 7.35
C LEU A 111 8.73 -9.23 8.10
N ARG A 112 7.77 -8.31 8.27
CA ARG A 112 6.50 -8.62 8.89
C ARG A 112 5.70 -9.64 8.09
N ILE A 113 5.62 -9.50 6.77
CA ILE A 113 4.96 -10.49 5.89
C ILE A 113 5.61 -11.88 6.05
N LEU A 114 6.95 -11.96 6.09
CA LEU A 114 7.67 -13.22 6.32
C LEU A 114 7.34 -13.83 7.68
N ALA A 115 7.26 -13.02 8.74
CA ALA A 115 6.89 -13.48 10.06
C ALA A 115 5.46 -14.06 10.08
N GLU A 116 4.51 -13.40 9.42
CA GLU A 116 3.13 -13.88 9.32
C GLU A 116 3.03 -15.18 8.51
N LEU A 117 3.77 -15.30 7.39
CA LEU A 117 3.85 -16.56 6.64
C LEU A 117 4.38 -17.71 7.52
N LYS A 118 5.40 -17.44 8.35
CA LYS A 118 5.92 -18.43 9.29
C LYS A 118 4.90 -18.84 10.34
N ILE A 119 4.13 -17.89 10.89
CA ILE A 119 3.05 -18.18 11.84
C ILE A 119 1.99 -19.07 11.18
N LEU A 120 1.56 -18.74 9.96
CA LEU A 120 0.60 -19.55 9.20
C LEU A 120 1.12 -20.98 8.96
N GLN A 121 2.39 -21.14 8.60
CA GLN A 121 3.02 -22.46 8.43
C GLN A 121 2.96 -23.28 9.72
N VAL A 122 3.38 -22.70 10.84
CA VAL A 122 3.42 -23.38 12.15
C VAL A 122 2.01 -23.77 12.58
N ARG A 123 1.04 -22.87 12.44
CA ARG A 123 -0.37 -23.12 12.81
C ARG A 123 -1.04 -24.17 11.93
N SER A 124 -0.61 -24.27 10.67
CA SER A 124 -1.12 -25.26 9.70
C SER A 124 -0.32 -26.57 9.70
N ASN A 125 0.65 -26.74 10.61
CA ASN A 125 1.55 -27.89 10.67
C ASN A 125 2.30 -28.18 9.34
N ILE A 126 2.63 -27.12 8.59
CA ILE A 126 3.32 -27.23 7.30
C ILE A 126 4.84 -27.18 7.55
N LYS A 127 5.53 -28.28 7.19
CA LYS A 127 6.99 -28.36 7.25
C LYS A 127 7.61 -27.72 6.01
N MET A 128 7.80 -26.42 6.05
CA MET A 128 8.40 -25.68 4.94
C MET A 128 9.94 -25.84 4.92
N PRO A 129 10.58 -26.01 3.74
CA PRO A 129 12.03 -26.01 3.64
C PRO A 129 12.62 -24.65 4.06
N GLN A 130 13.89 -24.66 4.46
CA GLN A 130 14.61 -23.44 4.78
C GLN A 130 15.05 -22.74 3.49
N PHE A 131 14.32 -21.69 3.10
CA PHE A 131 14.72 -20.80 2.01
C PHE A 131 15.82 -19.85 2.48
N LYS A 132 16.82 -19.64 1.63
CA LYS A 132 17.92 -18.69 1.89
C LYS A 132 17.65 -17.40 1.14
N LYS A 133 17.86 -16.26 1.81
CA LYS A 133 17.80 -14.94 1.17
C LYS A 133 18.89 -14.89 0.08
N GLN A 134 18.48 -14.71 -1.17
CA GLN A 134 19.37 -14.47 -2.29
C GLN A 134 19.73 -12.99 -2.34
N GLU A 135 20.96 -12.65 -2.70
CA GLU A 135 21.38 -11.27 -2.90
C GLU A 135 21.19 -10.84 -4.35
N PHE A 136 20.67 -9.63 -4.54
CA PHE A 136 20.47 -9.03 -5.86
C PHE A 136 21.21 -7.70 -5.96
N ARG A 137 21.49 -7.27 -7.19
CA ARG A 137 22.12 -5.97 -7.48
C ARG A 137 21.30 -5.21 -8.51
N ASN A 138 21.48 -3.90 -8.54
CA ASN A 138 20.88 -2.97 -9.51
C ASN A 138 19.34 -3.01 -9.56
N LYS A 139 18.69 -3.31 -8.43
CA LYS A 139 17.23 -3.30 -8.32
C LYS A 139 16.72 -1.90 -8.01
N ILE A 140 15.60 -1.55 -8.63
CA ILE A 140 14.90 -0.28 -8.42
C ILE A 140 13.56 -0.49 -7.71
N LEU A 141 12.93 0.58 -7.26
CA LEU A 141 11.64 0.53 -6.56
C LEU A 141 10.53 -0.11 -7.38
N LEU A 142 10.55 0.10 -8.70
CA LEU A 142 9.61 -0.51 -9.62
C LEU A 142 9.73 -2.05 -9.65
N ASP A 143 10.94 -2.59 -9.58
CA ASP A 143 11.16 -4.04 -9.50
C ASP A 143 10.53 -4.61 -8.22
N ASN A 144 10.72 -3.92 -7.09
CA ASN A 144 10.10 -4.29 -5.82
C ASN A 144 8.59 -4.28 -5.91
N TYR A 145 8.01 -3.22 -6.47
CA TYR A 145 6.57 -3.11 -6.64
C TYR A 145 6.01 -4.26 -7.49
N ASN A 146 6.65 -4.57 -8.62
CA ASN A 146 6.22 -5.64 -9.52
C ASN A 146 6.28 -7.03 -8.87
N VAL A 147 7.32 -7.31 -8.06
CA VAL A 147 7.37 -8.57 -7.29
C VAL A 147 6.23 -8.64 -6.27
N LEU A 148 5.95 -7.54 -5.57
CA LEU A 148 4.84 -7.49 -4.60
C LEU A 148 3.46 -7.57 -5.26
N VAL A 149 3.28 -7.08 -6.49
CA VAL A 149 2.06 -7.31 -7.29
C VAL A 149 1.86 -8.81 -7.50
N GLY A 150 2.91 -9.53 -7.90
CA GLY A 150 2.85 -11.00 -8.06
C GLY A 150 2.57 -11.73 -6.75
N ILE A 151 3.14 -11.28 -5.63
CA ILE A 151 2.84 -11.84 -4.29
C ILE A 151 1.39 -11.58 -3.92
N SER A 152 0.89 -10.38 -4.16
CA SER A 152 -0.50 -10.03 -3.89
C SER A 152 -1.46 -10.91 -4.69
N ALA A 153 -1.19 -11.17 -5.97
CA ALA A 153 -1.98 -12.08 -6.79
C ALA A 153 -1.95 -13.52 -6.27
N ALA A 154 -0.76 -14.02 -5.90
CA ALA A 154 -0.61 -15.34 -5.29
C ALA A 154 -1.40 -15.50 -3.97
N PHE A 155 -1.60 -14.42 -3.22
CA PHE A 155 -2.48 -14.43 -2.05
C PHE A 155 -3.97 -14.50 -2.42
N ASP A 156 -4.41 -13.94 -3.55
CA ASP A 156 -5.79 -14.13 -4.01
C ASP A 156 -6.05 -15.61 -4.31
N ASP A 157 -5.09 -16.28 -4.95
CA ASP A 157 -5.17 -17.71 -5.23
C ASP A 157 -5.14 -18.54 -3.94
N LEU A 158 -4.26 -18.20 -2.99
CA LEU A 158 -4.18 -18.87 -1.69
C LEU A 158 -5.47 -18.72 -0.88
N ASN A 159 -6.08 -17.53 -0.90
CA ASN A 159 -7.34 -17.23 -0.22
C ASN A 159 -8.56 -17.81 -0.96
N ARG A 160 -8.38 -18.29 -2.21
CA ARG A 160 -9.43 -18.75 -3.14
C ARG A 160 -10.47 -17.70 -3.50
N HIS A 161 -10.24 -16.45 -3.13
CA HIS A 161 -11.05 -15.32 -3.54
C HIS A 161 -10.22 -14.03 -3.50
N PRO A 162 -10.49 -13.08 -4.40
CA PRO A 162 -9.88 -11.75 -4.35
C PRO A 162 -10.50 -10.91 -3.22
N PHE A 163 -10.10 -9.64 -3.14
CA PHE A 163 -10.83 -8.68 -2.32
C PHE A 163 -12.32 -8.61 -2.67
N THR A 164 -13.12 -8.29 -1.67
CA THR A 164 -14.56 -8.09 -1.77
C THR A 164 -14.90 -6.59 -1.78
N PRO A 165 -16.15 -6.20 -2.10
CA PRO A 165 -16.59 -4.83 -1.93
C PRO A 165 -16.49 -4.30 -0.50
N ASP A 166 -16.56 -5.17 0.52
CA ASP A 166 -16.37 -4.81 1.93
C ASP A 166 -14.94 -4.32 2.18
N ASP A 167 -13.94 -5.01 1.63
CA ASP A 167 -12.53 -4.66 1.76
C ASP A 167 -12.22 -3.34 1.03
N VAL A 168 -12.76 -3.16 -0.17
CA VAL A 168 -12.62 -1.92 -0.94
C VAL A 168 -13.26 -0.75 -0.19
N PHE A 169 -14.46 -0.93 0.35
CA PHE A 169 -15.15 0.11 1.12
C PHE A 169 -14.33 0.49 2.37
N ALA A 170 -13.74 -0.48 3.05
CA ALA A 170 -12.87 -0.27 4.20
C ALA A 170 -11.67 0.63 3.85
N GLU A 171 -11.04 0.40 2.70
CA GLU A 171 -9.91 1.19 2.23
C GLU A 171 -10.32 2.62 1.84
N ILE A 172 -11.49 2.78 1.22
CA ILE A 172 -12.03 4.10 0.85
C ILE A 172 -12.37 4.93 2.10
N MET A 173 -12.79 4.31 3.19
CA MET A 173 -13.00 5.03 4.46
C MET A 173 -11.72 5.68 4.98
N ARG A 174 -10.55 5.07 4.75
CA ARG A 174 -9.26 5.68 5.11
C ARG A 174 -8.98 6.94 4.28
N ILE A 175 -9.34 6.93 3.00
CA ILE A 175 -9.29 8.13 2.13
C ILE A 175 -10.22 9.21 2.68
N TYR A 176 -11.44 8.85 3.07
CA TYR A 176 -12.39 9.76 3.67
C TYR A 176 -11.84 10.41 4.95
N ASP A 177 -11.22 9.63 5.83
CA ASP A 177 -10.63 10.11 7.08
C ASP A 177 -9.45 11.06 6.81
N ASP A 178 -8.53 10.70 5.91
CA ASP A 178 -7.39 11.56 5.54
C ASP A 178 -7.85 12.89 4.93
N ILE A 179 -8.85 12.89 4.04
CA ILE A 179 -9.43 14.12 3.48
C ILE A 179 -10.09 14.95 4.58
N THR A 180 -10.80 14.32 5.52
CA THR A 180 -11.43 15.01 6.65
C THR A 180 -10.40 15.75 7.49
N ILE A 181 -9.27 15.11 7.79
CA ILE A 181 -8.19 15.72 8.56
C ILE A 181 -7.63 16.94 7.81
N ILE A 182 -7.41 16.82 6.48
CA ILE A 182 -6.91 17.93 5.66
C ILE A 182 -7.92 19.10 5.66
N LEU A 183 -9.21 18.84 5.43
CA LEU A 183 -10.25 19.88 5.45
C LEU A 183 -10.30 20.61 6.80
N ASN A 184 -10.24 19.85 7.91
CA ASN A 184 -10.26 20.40 9.26
C ASN A 184 -9.03 21.28 9.52
N TYR A 185 -7.84 20.83 9.10
CA TYR A 185 -6.60 21.59 9.23
C TYR A 185 -6.63 22.92 8.46
N LEU A 186 -7.23 22.91 7.27
CA LEU A 186 -7.40 24.10 6.44
C LEU A 186 -8.61 24.97 6.85
N HIS A 187 -9.32 24.59 7.92
CA HIS A 187 -10.57 25.23 8.36
C HIS A 187 -11.62 25.35 7.24
N ILE A 188 -11.62 24.41 6.30
CA ILE A 188 -12.62 24.34 5.22
C ILE A 188 -13.86 23.66 5.77
N ARG A 189 -14.97 24.39 5.82
CA ARG A 189 -16.26 23.79 6.13
C ARG A 189 -16.76 22.94 4.95
N ASP A 190 -17.02 21.67 5.22
CA ASP A 190 -17.53 20.74 4.23
C ASP A 190 -19.05 20.89 4.07
N TYR A 191 -19.46 21.52 2.97
CA TYR A 191 -20.88 21.66 2.58
C TYR A 191 -21.28 20.63 1.50
N THR A 192 -20.41 19.68 1.18
CA THR A 192 -20.71 18.69 0.15
C THR A 192 -21.67 17.64 0.69
N ILE A 193 -22.62 17.24 -0.15
CA ILE A 193 -23.57 16.18 0.16
C ILE A 193 -23.19 14.95 -0.67
N PRO A 194 -23.24 13.73 -0.10
CA PRO A 194 -23.05 12.49 -0.85
C PRO A 194 -23.93 12.46 -2.10
N ASN A 195 -23.39 11.95 -3.20
CA ASN A 195 -24.15 11.80 -4.44
C ASN A 195 -25.31 10.81 -4.26
N ASN A 196 -26.31 10.86 -5.13
CA ASN A 196 -27.30 9.79 -5.23
C ASN A 196 -26.61 8.46 -5.54
N ILE A 197 -27.06 7.38 -4.90
CA ILE A 197 -26.49 6.03 -5.10
C ILE A 197 -26.75 5.58 -6.53
N LEU A 198 -25.69 5.23 -7.26
CA LEU A 198 -25.80 4.53 -8.55
C LEU A 198 -26.10 3.05 -8.31
N LEU A 199 -27.37 2.64 -8.44
CA LEU A 199 -27.83 1.30 -8.05
C LEU A 199 -27.08 0.14 -8.71
N ASN A 200 -26.66 0.33 -9.96
CA ASN A 200 -25.96 -0.67 -10.78
C ASN A 200 -24.46 -0.41 -10.90
N ALA A 201 -23.87 0.34 -9.95
CA ALA A 201 -22.43 0.58 -9.96
C ALA A 201 -21.64 -0.73 -9.92
N THR A 202 -20.52 -0.71 -10.61
CA THR A 202 -19.57 -1.82 -10.79
C THR A 202 -18.19 -1.41 -10.25
N PRO A 203 -17.24 -2.36 -10.08
CA PRO A 203 -15.85 -2.01 -9.76
C PRO A 203 -15.23 -1.02 -10.77
N GLN A 204 -15.62 -1.10 -12.04
CA GLN A 204 -15.16 -0.18 -13.10
C GLN A 204 -15.50 1.28 -12.78
N ASP A 205 -16.71 1.55 -12.29
CA ASP A 205 -17.14 2.91 -11.95
C ASP A 205 -16.31 3.48 -10.80
N VAL A 206 -16.06 2.68 -9.75
CA VAL A 206 -15.23 3.07 -8.61
C VAL A 206 -13.79 3.33 -9.04
N PHE A 207 -13.25 2.49 -9.92
CA PHE A 207 -11.90 2.65 -10.47
C PHE A 207 -11.76 3.89 -11.34
N GLN A 208 -12.76 4.22 -12.17
CA GLN A 208 -12.71 5.46 -12.95
C GLN A 208 -12.68 6.71 -12.05
N ILE A 209 -13.44 6.70 -10.94
CA ILE A 209 -13.44 7.80 -9.97
C ILE A 209 -12.10 7.86 -9.23
N SER A 210 -11.45 6.72 -8.94
CA SER A 210 -10.13 6.73 -8.28
C SER A 210 -9.08 7.47 -9.10
N PHE A 211 -9.09 7.34 -10.42
CA PHE A 211 -8.20 8.09 -11.30
C PHE A 211 -8.51 9.59 -11.36
N GLN A 212 -9.79 9.97 -11.27
CA GLN A 212 -10.16 11.39 -11.15
C GLN A 212 -9.66 11.98 -9.83
N ILE A 213 -9.70 11.20 -8.74
CA ILE A 213 -9.12 11.59 -7.45
C ILE A 213 -7.60 11.74 -7.56
N LEU A 214 -6.90 10.78 -8.18
CA LEU A 214 -5.44 10.87 -8.37
C LEU A 214 -5.06 12.10 -9.21
N GLU A 215 -5.80 12.40 -10.28
CA GLU A 215 -5.59 13.62 -11.07
C GLU A 215 -5.81 14.89 -10.23
N LYS A 216 -6.84 14.89 -9.37
CA LYS A 216 -7.11 16.01 -8.46
C LYS A 216 -5.98 16.21 -7.44
N ILE A 217 -5.50 15.12 -6.86
CA ILE A 217 -4.37 15.14 -5.92
C ILE A 217 -3.11 15.64 -6.61
N ALA A 218 -2.83 15.19 -7.84
CA ALA A 218 -1.69 15.65 -8.62
C ALA A 218 -1.73 17.16 -8.90
N LYS A 219 -2.92 17.73 -9.13
CA LYS A 219 -3.13 19.19 -9.27
C LYS A 219 -2.85 19.93 -7.96
N ILE A 220 -3.35 19.42 -6.84
CA ILE A 220 -3.08 20.00 -5.51
C ILE A 220 -1.58 19.96 -5.21
N GLN A 221 -0.93 18.80 -5.40
CA GLN A 221 0.52 18.64 -5.22
C GLN A 221 1.31 19.62 -6.09
N ALA A 222 0.98 19.76 -7.37
CA ALA A 222 1.65 20.70 -8.27
C ALA A 222 1.51 22.16 -7.81
N SER A 223 0.33 22.54 -7.30
CA SER A 223 0.08 23.91 -6.80
C SER A 223 0.92 24.29 -5.58
N VAL A 224 1.47 23.30 -4.87
CA VAL A 224 2.32 23.48 -3.68
C VAL A 224 3.76 22.99 -3.89
N GLY A 225 4.17 22.73 -5.13
CA GLY A 225 5.53 22.32 -5.47
C GLY A 225 5.92 20.88 -5.08
N ILE A 226 4.95 20.01 -4.82
CA ILE A 226 5.19 18.57 -4.59
C ILE A 226 5.24 17.85 -5.95
N GLU A 227 6.30 17.07 -6.18
CA GLU A 227 6.42 16.23 -7.37
C GLU A 227 5.37 15.10 -7.35
N ASN A 228 4.52 15.08 -8.39
CA ASN A 228 3.50 14.05 -8.61
C ASN A 228 4.04 12.84 -9.39
N VAL A 229 3.22 11.79 -9.50
CA VAL A 229 3.53 10.56 -10.24
C VAL A 229 2.45 10.34 -11.30
N ASP A 230 2.85 9.96 -12.51
CA ASP A 230 1.91 9.52 -13.54
C ASP A 230 1.49 8.06 -13.31
N PHE A 231 0.19 7.86 -13.11
CA PHE A 231 -0.40 6.54 -12.89
C PHE A 231 -1.11 6.00 -14.13
N SER A 232 -0.98 6.62 -15.31
CA SER A 232 -1.60 6.18 -16.56
C SER A 232 -1.42 4.68 -16.86
N GLU A 233 -0.22 4.15 -16.61
CA GLU A 233 0.15 2.73 -16.74
C GLU A 233 -0.66 1.77 -15.86
N PHE A 234 -1.31 2.25 -14.80
CA PHE A 234 -2.14 1.43 -13.93
C PHE A 234 -3.55 1.20 -14.47
N LYS A 235 -3.97 1.91 -15.53
CA LYS A 235 -5.28 1.72 -16.13
C LYS A 235 -5.37 0.32 -16.74
N LYS A 236 -6.48 -0.38 -16.46
CA LYS A 236 -6.76 -1.71 -17.03
C LYS A 236 -8.15 -1.72 -17.64
N GLU A 237 -8.36 -2.63 -18.60
CA GLU A 237 -9.66 -2.84 -19.24
C GLU A 237 -10.61 -3.65 -18.37
N ILE A 238 -10.09 -4.67 -17.68
CA ILE A 238 -10.87 -5.54 -16.79
C ILE A 238 -10.58 -5.15 -15.34
N ILE A 239 -11.60 -4.61 -14.68
CA ILE A 239 -11.49 -4.12 -13.31
C ILE A 239 -12.21 -5.05 -12.34
N ARG A 240 -11.46 -5.61 -11.40
CA ARG A 240 -11.98 -6.36 -10.24
C ARG A 240 -11.84 -5.52 -8.98
N PRO A 241 -12.43 -5.93 -7.85
CA PRO A 241 -12.21 -5.24 -6.57
C PRO A 241 -10.73 -5.09 -6.20
N SER A 242 -9.86 -6.03 -6.58
CA SER A 242 -8.41 -5.94 -6.35
C SER A 242 -7.76 -4.75 -7.07
N GLU A 243 -8.17 -4.44 -8.31
CA GLU A 243 -7.72 -3.23 -9.01
C GLU A 243 -8.19 -1.96 -8.31
N VAL A 244 -9.44 -1.95 -7.83
CA VAL A 244 -9.99 -0.82 -7.07
C VAL A 244 -9.18 -0.62 -5.78
N TYR A 245 -8.95 -1.70 -5.02
CA TYR A 245 -8.16 -1.68 -3.78
C TYR A 245 -6.74 -1.14 -4.03
N THR A 246 -6.09 -1.60 -5.11
CA THR A 246 -4.76 -1.10 -5.49
C THR A 246 -4.82 0.42 -5.74
N SER A 247 -5.79 0.89 -6.51
CA SER A 247 -5.92 2.32 -6.84
C SER A 247 -6.25 3.19 -5.61
N THR A 248 -7.01 2.68 -4.65
CA THR A 248 -7.25 3.36 -3.38
C THR A 248 -5.98 3.43 -2.52
N GLY A 249 -5.14 2.40 -2.54
CA GLY A 249 -3.81 2.44 -1.92
C GLY A 249 -2.92 3.52 -2.54
N LEU A 250 -2.96 3.71 -3.86
CA LEU A 250 -2.24 4.81 -4.53
C LEU A 250 -2.74 6.18 -4.05
N ILE A 251 -4.06 6.36 -3.93
CA ILE A 251 -4.65 7.61 -3.40
C ILE A 251 -4.14 7.89 -1.99
N ILE A 252 -4.16 6.89 -1.10
CA ILE A 252 -3.69 7.04 0.29
C ILE A 252 -2.21 7.42 0.31
N ALA A 253 -1.37 6.80 -0.52
CA ALA A 253 0.04 7.14 -0.64
C ALA A 253 0.24 8.62 -1.01
N GLU A 254 -0.50 9.12 -2.00
CA GLU A 254 -0.37 10.51 -2.43
C GLU A 254 -0.93 11.50 -1.41
N LEU A 255 -2.04 11.18 -0.74
CA LEU A 255 -2.57 11.99 0.36
C LEU A 255 -1.58 12.14 1.53
N GLN A 256 -0.72 11.13 1.79
CA GLN A 256 0.32 11.27 2.81
C GLN A 256 1.28 12.42 2.51
N THR A 257 1.61 12.65 1.24
CA THR A 257 2.54 13.74 0.90
C THR A 257 1.92 15.11 1.12
N ILE A 258 0.62 15.26 0.84
CA ILE A 258 -0.14 16.49 1.12
C ILE A 258 -0.19 16.72 2.64
N LYS A 259 -0.54 15.69 3.43
CA LYS A 259 -0.52 15.79 4.90
C LYS A 259 0.87 16.20 5.42
N ALA A 260 1.93 15.55 4.94
CA ALA A 260 3.30 15.85 5.36
C ALA A 260 3.71 17.29 5.02
N PHE A 261 3.38 17.76 3.82
CA PHE A 261 3.62 19.14 3.39
C PHE A 261 2.92 20.16 4.29
N MET A 262 1.70 19.86 4.73
CA MET A 262 0.93 20.69 5.65
C MET A 262 1.42 20.64 7.11
N GLY A 263 2.49 19.89 7.42
CA GLY A 263 2.96 19.71 8.79
C GLY A 263 2.15 18.70 9.60
N LEU A 264 1.26 17.94 8.97
CA LEU A 264 0.45 16.89 9.59
C LEU A 264 1.20 15.54 9.67
N SER A 265 2.52 15.56 9.91
CA SER A 265 3.36 14.34 9.95
C SER A 265 2.88 13.31 10.97
N LYS A 266 2.43 13.77 12.14
CA LYS A 266 1.88 12.93 13.21
C LYS A 266 0.46 12.42 12.95
N SER A 267 -0.18 12.84 11.85
CA SER A 267 -1.50 12.36 11.46
C SER A 267 -1.38 11.02 10.73
N ILE A 268 -1.43 9.95 11.50
CA ILE A 268 -1.35 8.57 10.99
C ILE A 268 -2.66 8.23 10.27
N THR A 269 -2.56 7.69 9.05
CA THR A 269 -3.73 7.10 8.39
C THR A 269 -4.16 5.85 9.16
N PRO A 270 -5.42 5.79 9.64
CA PRO A 270 -5.87 4.66 10.44
C PRO A 270 -5.84 3.37 9.63
N PRO A 271 -5.71 2.20 10.28
CA PRO A 271 -5.88 0.92 9.60
C PRO A 271 -7.33 0.75 9.12
N ALA A 272 -7.52 0.00 8.03
CA ALA A 272 -8.84 -0.35 7.51
C ALA A 272 -9.67 -1.09 8.57
N MET A 273 -10.87 -0.59 8.85
CA MET A 273 -11.84 -1.27 9.71
C MET A 273 -12.62 -2.33 8.93
N ALA A 274 -13.10 -3.37 9.60
CA ALA A 274 -13.94 -4.38 8.94
C ALA A 274 -15.35 -3.83 8.69
N TYR A 275 -15.83 -3.99 7.46
CA TYR A 275 -17.22 -3.71 7.07
C TYR A 275 -17.88 -4.99 6.54
N LYS A 276 -19.22 -5.02 6.53
CA LYS A 276 -20.00 -6.13 5.99
C LYS A 276 -21.15 -5.62 5.13
N GLY A 277 -21.49 -6.38 4.08
CA GLY A 277 -22.68 -6.16 3.27
C GLY A 277 -22.58 -4.93 2.36
N LYS A 278 -21.38 -4.40 2.14
CA LYS A 278 -21.11 -3.33 1.18
C LYS A 278 -21.19 -3.89 -0.24
N LYS A 279 -21.57 -3.01 -1.16
CA LYS A 279 -21.65 -3.27 -2.59
C LYS A 279 -20.87 -2.18 -3.32
N PRO A 280 -20.49 -2.39 -4.60
CA PRO A 280 -19.77 -1.37 -5.36
C PRO A 280 -20.46 0.00 -5.36
N LYS A 281 -21.80 0.06 -5.34
CA LYS A 281 -22.57 1.31 -5.21
C LYS A 281 -22.28 2.13 -3.96
N ASN A 282 -21.91 1.49 -2.85
CA ASN A 282 -21.53 2.20 -1.63
C ASN A 282 -20.14 2.83 -1.76
N SER A 283 -19.20 2.07 -2.34
CA SER A 283 -17.84 2.52 -2.62
C SER A 283 -17.82 3.65 -3.66
N GLU A 284 -18.64 3.52 -4.71
CA GLU A 284 -18.82 4.51 -5.77
C GLU A 284 -19.33 5.84 -5.21
N GLN A 285 -20.42 5.81 -4.43
CA GLN A 285 -20.99 7.00 -3.80
C GLN A 285 -19.97 7.72 -2.92
N LEU A 286 -19.25 6.98 -2.07
CA LEU A 286 -18.26 7.54 -1.16
C LEU A 286 -17.06 8.11 -1.91
N MET A 287 -16.61 7.47 -2.99
CA MET A 287 -15.53 7.97 -3.83
C MET A 287 -15.92 9.26 -4.56
N ARG A 288 -17.15 9.35 -5.11
CA ARG A 288 -17.64 10.62 -5.68
C ARG A 288 -17.71 11.74 -4.64
N TRP A 289 -18.11 11.40 -3.42
CA TRP A 289 -18.15 12.37 -2.34
C TRP A 289 -16.75 12.85 -1.99
N ASN A 290 -15.78 11.95 -1.82
CA ASN A 290 -14.37 12.28 -1.60
C ASN A 290 -13.79 13.14 -2.73
N LEU A 291 -14.16 12.90 -3.99
CA LEU A 291 -13.77 13.75 -5.12
C LEU A 291 -14.26 15.19 -4.96
N LYS A 292 -15.55 15.40 -4.64
CA LYS A 292 -16.11 16.74 -4.36
C LYS A 292 -15.42 17.44 -3.18
N ARG A 293 -15.07 16.68 -2.15
CA ARG A 293 -14.35 17.21 -0.97
C ARG A 293 -12.94 17.69 -1.34
N LEU A 294 -12.23 16.96 -2.20
CA LEU A 294 -10.94 17.39 -2.74
C LEU A 294 -11.04 18.64 -3.62
N GLU A 295 -12.15 18.84 -4.34
CA GLU A 295 -12.38 20.08 -5.09
C GLU A 295 -12.46 21.32 -4.17
N LEU A 296 -12.92 21.16 -2.92
CA LEU A 296 -12.89 22.26 -1.95
C LEU A 296 -11.44 22.67 -1.62
N ILE A 297 -10.55 21.68 -1.44
CA ILE A 297 -9.13 21.90 -1.17
C ILE A 297 -8.44 22.56 -2.37
N GLU A 298 -8.67 22.05 -3.58
CA GLU A 298 -8.09 22.61 -4.81
C GLU A 298 -8.50 24.08 -5.04
N ARG A 299 -9.75 24.45 -4.72
CA ARG A 299 -10.24 25.84 -4.91
C ARG A 299 -9.52 26.86 -4.03
N LEU A 300 -9.01 26.47 -2.86
CA LEU A 300 -8.21 27.39 -2.04
C LEU A 300 -6.93 27.79 -2.76
N TYR A 301 -6.18 26.81 -3.27
CA TYR A 301 -4.89 27.05 -3.92
C TYR A 301 -4.99 27.76 -5.29
N LYS A 302 -6.17 27.78 -5.91
CA LYS A 302 -6.42 28.58 -7.13
C LYS A 302 -6.65 30.06 -6.87
N ARG A 303 -6.96 30.48 -5.64
CA ARG A 303 -7.23 31.89 -5.31
C ARG A 303 -5.97 32.67 -4.94
N GLU A 304 -4.90 31.95 -4.58
CA GLU A 304 -3.65 32.54 -4.08
C GLU A 304 -2.60 32.75 -5.19
N ASN A 305 -2.84 32.24 -6.40
CA ASN A 305 -2.02 32.43 -7.60
C ASN A 305 -2.77 33.27 -8.63
#